data_AF-A0A7W2K0J1-F1
#
_entry.id   AF-A0A7W2K0J1-F1
#
_cell.length_a   1.000
_cell.length_b   1.000
_cell.length_c   1.000
_cell.angle_alpha   90.00
_cell.angle_beta   90.00
_cell.angle_gamma   90.00
#
_symmetry.space_group_name_H-M   'P 1'
#
loop_
_entity.id
_entity.type
_entity.pdbx_description
1 polymer ?
#
loop_
_entity_poly.entity_id
_entity_poly.type
_entity_poly.pdbx_seq_one_letter_code
_entity_poly.pdbx_strand_id
1 'polypeptide(L)'
;MSDRELLALAAKALDDPKLFANTTGGPWQYWIGFCEEMQCDVTRLWNPLEDDGDALRLANSVRLTIYHADLAVVVKHKQYSWEWLGEMVPEDGGDRNAAARRAIVRAAAEIGKSMQEKH
;
A
#
# COMPACT_ATOMS: atom_id res chain seq x y z
N MET A 1 -1.52 9.12 -13.47
CA MET A 1 -2.22 9.05 -12.16
C MET A 1 -1.35 9.79 -11.16
N SER A 2 -1.92 10.74 -10.43
CA SER A 2 -1.22 11.41 -9.32
C SER A 2 -1.08 10.46 -8.13
N ASP A 3 -0.10 10.71 -7.24
CA ASP A 3 0.09 9.90 -6.03
C ASP A 3 -1.16 9.92 -5.13
N ARG A 4 -1.87 11.04 -5.09
CA ARG A 4 -3.13 11.16 -4.35
C ARG A 4 -4.21 10.23 -4.89
N GLU A 5 -4.40 10.20 -6.21
CA GLU A 5 -5.38 9.31 -6.85
C GLU A 5 -4.98 7.84 -6.69
N LEU A 6 -3.69 7.56 -6.78
CA LEU A 6 -3.11 6.23 -6.59
C LEU A 6 -3.38 5.70 -5.19
N LEU A 7 -3.10 6.50 -4.16
CA LEU A 7 -3.37 6.18 -2.76
C LEU A 7 -4.87 5.99 -2.50
N ALA A 8 -5.72 6.82 -3.09
CA ALA A 8 -7.17 6.71 -2.94
C ALA A 8 -7.73 5.41 -3.53
N LEU A 9 -7.20 4.96 -4.67
CA LEU A 9 -7.57 3.67 -5.27
C LEU A 9 -7.01 2.49 -4.45
N ALA A 10 -5.75 2.58 -4.00
CA ALA A 10 -5.14 1.53 -3.17
C ALA A 10 -5.91 1.32 -1.86
N ALA A 11 -6.37 2.40 -1.23
CA ALA A 11 -7.17 2.34 -0.02
C ALA A 11 -8.52 1.67 -0.20
N LYS A 12 -9.16 1.83 -1.38
CA LYS A 12 -10.42 1.13 -1.70
C LYS A 12 -10.23 -0.39 -1.76
N ALA A 13 -9.05 -0.86 -2.18
CA ALA A 13 -8.78 -2.29 -2.29
C ALA A 13 -8.73 -3.00 -0.93
N LEU A 14 -8.48 -2.27 0.16
CA LEU A 14 -8.27 -2.86 1.47
C LEU A 14 -9.48 -3.64 2.00
N ASP A 15 -10.72 -3.25 1.63
CA ASP A 15 -12.00 -3.84 2.08
C ASP A 15 -12.01 -4.33 3.55
N ASP A 16 -11.20 -3.69 4.40
CA ASP A 16 -11.00 -4.09 5.78
C ASP A 16 -11.56 -2.97 6.66
N PRO A 17 -12.74 -3.20 7.27
CA PRO A 17 -13.34 -2.21 8.16
C PRO A 17 -12.48 -1.90 9.39
N LYS A 18 -11.49 -2.75 9.74
CA LYS A 18 -10.56 -2.52 10.86
C LYS A 18 -9.42 -1.57 10.50
N LEU A 19 -9.11 -1.42 9.22
CA LEU A 19 -8.14 -0.45 8.72
C LEU A 19 -8.76 0.98 8.81
N PHE A 20 -10.08 1.11 8.64
CA PHE A 20 -10.80 2.38 8.83
C PHE A 20 -11.51 2.53 10.19
N ALA A 21 -11.31 1.59 11.11
CA ALA A 21 -12.01 1.60 12.40
C ALA A 21 -11.39 2.62 13.36
N ASN A 22 -12.18 3.67 13.59
CA ASN A 22 -12.10 4.61 14.71
C ASN A 22 -10.85 5.46 14.81
N THR A 23 -10.77 6.43 13.90
CA THR A 23 -10.14 7.70 14.20
C THR A 23 -11.22 8.77 14.14
N THR A 24 -11.42 9.49 15.24
CA THR A 24 -12.28 10.69 15.35
C THR A 24 -11.80 11.87 14.49
N GLY A 25 -11.04 11.60 13.42
CA GLY A 25 -10.30 12.56 12.60
C GLY A 25 -10.15 12.08 11.14
N GLY A 26 -11.26 11.84 10.46
CA GLY A 26 -11.30 11.69 9.00
C GLY A 26 -10.75 10.37 8.41
N PRO A 27 -11.08 10.07 7.13
CA PRO A 27 -10.93 8.75 6.52
C PRO A 27 -9.49 8.29 6.21
N TRP A 28 -8.45 8.88 6.81
CA TRP A 28 -7.03 8.64 6.47
C TRP A 28 -6.06 8.58 7.67
N GLN A 29 -6.55 8.60 8.90
CA GLN A 29 -5.70 8.52 10.09
C GLN A 29 -5.70 7.11 10.68
N TYR A 30 -4.52 6.54 10.92
CA TYR A 30 -4.34 5.35 11.74
C TYR A 30 -3.75 5.72 13.08
N TRP A 31 -4.28 5.10 14.14
CA TRP A 31 -3.61 5.04 15.42
C TRP A 31 -2.76 3.76 15.48
N ILE A 32 -1.43 3.91 15.43
CA ILE A 32 -0.51 2.87 15.85
C ILE A 32 0.14 3.36 17.14
N GLY A 33 -0.54 3.18 18.26
CA GLY A 33 0.02 3.42 19.58
C GLY A 33 0.47 2.10 20.20
N PHE A 34 1.78 1.83 20.21
CA PHE A 34 2.35 1.12 21.37
C PHE A 34 2.66 2.20 22.40
N CYS A 35 1.64 2.56 23.16
CA CYS A 35 1.71 3.53 24.24
C CYS A 35 1.52 2.80 25.55
N GLU A 36 2.62 2.37 26.19
CA GLU A 36 2.56 2.10 27.63
C GLU A 36 3.31 3.17 28.44
N GLU A 37 4.27 3.92 27.88
CA GLU A 37 5.10 4.83 28.70
C GLU A 37 5.36 6.26 28.20
N MET A 38 5.08 6.63 26.93
CA MET A 38 5.67 7.88 26.38
C MET A 38 4.72 9.00 25.90
N GLN A 39 3.43 9.01 26.26
CA GLN A 39 2.49 10.14 26.02
C GLN A 39 2.69 10.89 24.68
N CYS A 40 2.86 10.18 23.57
CA CYS A 40 2.99 10.80 22.26
C CYS A 40 1.63 10.76 21.55
N ASP A 41 1.01 11.92 21.38
CA ASP A 41 -0.21 12.12 20.59
C ASP A 41 0.16 12.16 19.10
N VAL A 42 0.62 11.03 18.55
CA VAL A 42 1.07 10.96 17.14
C VAL A 42 -0.06 10.41 16.29
N THR A 43 -0.90 11.31 15.77
CA THR A 43 -1.75 10.99 14.63
C THR A 43 -0.84 10.71 13.43
N ARG A 44 -0.62 9.43 13.10
CA ARG A 44 0.18 9.04 11.93
C ARG A 44 -0.74 8.87 10.72
N LEU A 45 -0.42 9.56 9.63
CA LEU A 45 -1.12 9.40 8.37
C LEU A 45 -0.69 8.09 7.70
N TRP A 46 -1.65 7.34 7.17
CA TRP A 46 -1.35 6.18 6.35
C TRP A 46 -0.76 6.63 5.02
N ASN A 47 0.49 6.25 4.77
CA ASN A 47 1.18 6.57 3.55
C ASN A 47 2.10 5.42 3.13
N PRO A 48 1.55 4.40 2.43
CA PRO A 48 2.33 3.26 1.93
C PRO A 48 3.35 3.63 0.84
N LEU A 49 3.39 4.87 0.35
CA LEU A 49 4.48 5.33 -0.53
C LEU A 49 5.73 5.75 0.26
N GLU A 50 5.59 6.08 1.53
CA GLU A 50 6.68 6.57 2.40
C GLU A 50 6.96 5.64 3.59
N ASP A 51 6.02 4.76 3.95
CA ASP A 51 6.13 3.88 5.10
C ASP A 51 6.06 2.40 4.71
N ASP A 52 7.13 1.67 5.02
CA ASP A 52 7.27 0.24 4.69
C ASP A 52 6.21 -0.62 5.41
N GLY A 53 5.82 -0.22 6.62
CA GLY A 53 4.81 -0.93 7.40
C GLY A 53 3.42 -0.80 6.78
N ASP A 54 3.05 0.39 6.31
CA ASP A 54 1.79 0.62 5.59
C ASP A 54 1.76 -0.14 4.28
N ALA A 55 2.88 -0.14 3.53
CA ALA A 55 2.99 -0.89 2.29
C ALA A 55 2.86 -2.41 2.53
N LEU A 56 3.55 -2.96 3.53
CA LEU A 56 3.47 -4.39 3.83
C LEU A 56 2.09 -4.80 4.35
N ARG A 57 1.46 -3.98 5.20
CA ARG A 57 0.07 -4.21 5.64
C ARG A 57 -0.91 -4.16 4.47
N LEU A 58 -0.73 -3.23 3.54
CA LEU A 58 -1.51 -3.16 2.30
C LEU A 58 -1.33 -4.45 1.48
N ALA A 59 -0.08 -4.87 1.24
CA ALA A 59 0.23 -6.09 0.50
C ALA A 59 -0.42 -7.33 1.10
N ASN A 60 -0.38 -7.47 2.42
CA ASN A 60 -0.98 -8.61 3.12
C ASN A 60 -2.51 -8.59 3.06
N SER A 61 -3.13 -7.42 3.25
CA SER A 61 -4.58 -7.26 3.27
C SER A 61 -5.20 -7.65 1.94
N VAL A 62 -4.57 -7.19 0.85
CA VAL A 62 -4.97 -7.53 -0.52
C VAL A 62 -4.23 -8.75 -1.07
N ARG A 63 -3.57 -9.57 -0.23
CA ARG A 63 -2.97 -10.87 -0.60
C ARG A 63 -2.06 -10.83 -1.84
N LEU A 64 -1.21 -9.82 -1.92
CA LEU A 64 -0.21 -9.65 -2.98
C LEU A 64 0.98 -10.59 -2.75
N THR A 65 1.53 -11.11 -3.85
CA THR A 65 2.83 -11.79 -3.87
C THR A 65 3.88 -10.82 -4.42
N ILE A 66 4.98 -10.66 -3.70
CA ILE A 66 6.08 -9.75 -4.05
C ILE A 66 7.28 -10.60 -4.48
N TYR A 67 7.86 -10.26 -5.63
CA TYR A 67 9.05 -10.90 -6.18
C TYR A 67 10.13 -9.85 -6.41
N HIS A 68 11.34 -10.14 -5.95
CA HIS A 68 12.50 -9.29 -6.19
C HIS A 68 13.32 -9.89 -7.34
N ALA A 69 13.36 -9.18 -8.46
CA ALA A 69 14.28 -9.44 -9.56
C ALA A 69 15.55 -8.60 -9.39
N ASP A 70 16.55 -8.85 -10.23
CA ASP A 70 17.83 -8.13 -10.16
C ASP A 70 17.62 -6.61 -10.31
N LEU A 71 16.78 -6.21 -11.27
CA LEU A 71 16.56 -4.80 -11.63
C LEU A 71 15.11 -4.35 -11.47
N ALA A 72 14.30 -5.09 -10.70
CA ALA A 72 12.91 -4.72 -10.49
C ALA A 72 12.34 -5.35 -9.22
N VAL A 73 11.28 -4.72 -8.70
CA VAL A 73 10.35 -5.36 -7.77
C VAL A 73 9.03 -5.58 -8.49
N VAL A 74 8.53 -6.80 -8.47
CA VAL A 74 7.36 -7.22 -9.24
C VAL A 74 6.29 -7.75 -8.29
N VAL A 75 5.05 -7.31 -8.48
CA VAL A 75 3.92 -7.62 -7.63
C VAL A 75 2.80 -8.26 -8.44
N LYS A 76 2.16 -9.27 -7.85
CA LYS A 76 1.03 -9.98 -8.46
C LYS A 76 -0.07 -10.29 -7.43
N HIS A 77 -1.33 -10.17 -7.84
CA HIS A 77 -2.47 -10.70 -7.09
C HIS A 77 -2.81 -12.12 -7.53
N LYS A 78 -3.22 -12.99 -6.60
CA LYS A 78 -3.55 -14.39 -6.92
C LYS A 78 -4.78 -14.54 -7.82
N GLN A 79 -5.84 -13.76 -7.59
CA GLN A 79 -7.13 -13.90 -8.28
C GLN A 79 -7.30 -12.99 -9.50
N TYR A 80 -6.53 -11.91 -9.60
CA TYR A 80 -6.68 -10.97 -10.72
C TYR A 80 -5.58 -11.22 -11.74
N SER A 81 -5.95 -11.31 -13.01
CA SER A 81 -5.04 -11.53 -14.14
C SER A 81 -4.31 -10.25 -14.57
N TRP A 82 -4.25 -9.22 -13.72
CA TRP A 82 -3.44 -8.04 -13.99
C TRP A 82 -2.00 -8.51 -14.13
N GLU A 83 -1.42 -8.25 -15.29
CA GLU A 83 -0.04 -8.59 -15.62
C GLU A 83 0.89 -8.13 -14.48
N TRP A 84 2.00 -8.83 -14.34
CA TRP A 84 3.05 -8.53 -13.38
C TRP A 84 3.34 -7.02 -13.30
N LEU A 85 2.96 -6.37 -12.20
CA LEU A 85 3.19 -4.94 -12.00
C LEU A 85 4.58 -4.76 -11.39
N GLY A 86 5.49 -4.19 -12.17
CA GLY A 86 6.87 -3.99 -11.79
C GLY A 86 7.23 -2.53 -11.58
N GLU A 87 8.12 -2.27 -10.63
CA GLU A 87 8.88 -1.02 -10.53
C GLU A 87 10.37 -1.34 -10.72
N MET A 88 11.01 -0.62 -11.62
CA MET A 88 12.43 -0.81 -11.93
C MET A 88 13.30 -0.31 -10.79
N VAL A 89 14.37 -1.05 -10.51
CA VAL A 89 15.44 -0.65 -9.61
C VAL A 89 16.67 -0.36 -10.47
N PRO A 90 17.17 0.88 -10.50
CA PRO A 90 18.40 1.23 -11.20
C PRO A 90 19.57 0.30 -10.84
N GLU A 91 20.36 -0.08 -11.86
CA GLU A 91 21.53 -0.97 -11.74
C GLU A 91 22.60 -0.43 -10.75
N ASP A 92 22.67 0.89 -10.59
CA ASP A 92 23.63 1.59 -9.73
C ASP A 92 23.23 1.64 -8.25
N GLY A 93 22.19 0.89 -7.84
CA GLY A 93 21.82 0.73 -6.44
C GLY A 93 20.67 1.64 -5.99
N GLY A 94 19.66 1.83 -6.85
CA GLY A 94 18.47 2.59 -6.47
C GLY A 94 17.70 2.01 -5.27
N ASP A 95 16.83 2.83 -4.67
CA ASP A 95 16.08 2.46 -3.47
C ASP A 95 15.04 1.36 -3.77
N ARG A 96 15.43 0.11 -3.49
CA ARG A 96 14.60 -1.08 -3.67
C ARG A 96 13.39 -1.08 -2.73
N ASN A 97 13.45 -0.42 -1.57
CA ASN A 97 12.31 -0.29 -0.67
C ASN A 97 11.27 0.66 -1.28
N ALA A 98 11.70 1.81 -1.82
CA ALA A 98 10.81 2.71 -2.55
C ALA A 98 10.16 2.03 -3.77
N ALA A 99 10.93 1.26 -4.54
CA ALA A 99 10.40 0.47 -5.66
C ALA A 99 9.35 -0.55 -5.19
N ALA A 100 9.63 -1.28 -4.10
CA ALA A 100 8.69 -2.24 -3.52
C ALA A 100 7.39 -1.57 -3.05
N ARG A 101 7.50 -0.49 -2.27
CA ARG A 101 6.35 0.30 -1.80
C ARG A 101 5.47 0.73 -2.97
N ARG A 102 6.09 1.28 -4.01
CA ARG A 102 5.35 1.79 -5.18
C ARG A 102 4.71 0.67 -6.01
N ALA A 103 5.40 -0.46 -6.20
CA ALA A 103 4.84 -1.62 -6.90
C ALA A 103 3.61 -2.18 -6.16
N ILE A 104 3.68 -2.26 -4.83
CA ILE A 104 2.55 -2.68 -3.98
C ILE A 104 1.37 -1.71 -4.12
N VAL A 105 1.63 -0.40 -3.98
CA VAL A 105 0.59 0.63 -4.04
C VAL A 105 -0.10 0.64 -5.41
N ARG A 106 0.65 0.48 -6.50
CA ARG A 106 0.09 0.34 -7.85
C ARG A 106 -0.77 -0.90 -7.99
N ALA A 107 -0.30 -2.06 -7.52
CA ALA A 107 -1.08 -3.29 -7.60
C ALA A 107 -2.39 -3.19 -6.80
N ALA A 108 -2.34 -2.63 -5.59
CA ALA A 108 -3.54 -2.36 -4.82
C ALA A 108 -4.48 -1.36 -5.52
N ALA A 109 -3.94 -0.31 -6.13
CA ALA A 109 -4.76 0.67 -6.85
C ALA A 109 -5.53 0.05 -8.03
N GLU A 110 -4.90 -0.86 -8.79
CA GLU A 110 -5.59 -1.58 -9.88
C GLU A 110 -6.70 -2.49 -9.34
N ILE A 111 -6.50 -3.14 -8.19
CA ILE A 111 -7.56 -3.91 -7.51
C ILE A 111 -8.72 -2.98 -7.13
N GLY A 112 -8.44 -1.87 -6.45
CA GLY A 112 -9.47 -0.92 -6.00
C GLY A 112 -10.18 -0.18 -7.15
N LYS A 113 -9.53 -0.07 -8.31
CA LYS A 113 -10.16 0.38 -9.55
C LYS A 113 -11.12 -0.68 -10.11
N SER A 114 -10.69 -1.94 -10.19
CA SER A 114 -11.51 -3.05 -10.70
C SER A 114 -12.77 -3.34 -9.87
N MET A 115 -12.75 -2.99 -8.58
CA MET A 115 -13.94 -3.07 -7.71
C MET A 115 -15.04 -2.07 -8.10
N GLN A 116 -14.69 -0.93 -8.71
CA GLN A 116 -15.68 0.08 -9.15
C GLN A 116 -16.43 -0.34 -10.41
N GLU A 117 -15.83 -1.16 -11.26
CA GLU A 117 -16.40 -1.58 -12.54
C GLU A 117 -17.44 -2.71 -12.39
N LYS A 118 -17.62 -3.25 -11.18
CA LYS A 118 -18.54 -4.36 -10.87
C LYS A 118 -19.86 -3.94 -10.22
N HIS A 119 -20.20 -2.65 -10.21
CA HIS A 119 -21.44 -2.10 -9.68
C HIS A 119 -22.36 -1.56 -10.78
#